data_AF-A0A2V7DJ77-F1
#
_entry.id   AF-A0A2V7DJ77-F1
#
_cell.length_a   1.000
_cell.length_b   1.000
_cell.length_c   1.000
_cell.angle_alpha   90.00
_cell.angle_beta   90.00
_cell.angle_gamma   90.00
#
_symmetry.space_group_name_H-M   'P 1'
#
loop_
_entity.id
_entity.type
_entity.pdbx_description
1 polymer ?
#
loop_
_entity_poly.entity_id
_entity_poly.type
_entity_poly.pdbx_seq_one_letter_code
_entity_poly.pdbx_strand_id
1 'polypeptide(L)'
;MVRDPGGRRRPRHVAHRARASSRPRHHRGHPRDVGAPLHALPRRAATAPAARRALGSARLHARRERALRAAARLRPPDRAHPRDGPGYPTGRGRRIPRRKRVASSGERSLVHRHLPGLAERRPARRADESARPHCNPEAVRAKAHRLRIPVGDASASRRLARFALGLRLTDVPPPVVARAGLLTLDTLGCALAAAPTDFGHSVIATARGLGGGAESTIIGGGKAGVSSAVLANAALAHGLDFDDTREDAIVHTGCAAVPTALAVAEATRASGAAALEATIAAVEVMCRVGLAVPGRFHARHFHPTSLTSSFAAAVAAGRLYGLDEDQLVNALGICGSQASGIIEYLSEGAWTKRMHPGWGAHAGVIAALLARNGFTGPTRVLEGEHGLYAAFAGGHDAARLEGLLATLGKEWELERLTFKPYPCGSIAHPYMDCALRLRTDHQITPEDIVEVRCRTAAGPLPRLWEPLAAKHRPPNGYAAKFSLPYLLAVMFVRGWVGLGDFTDDAVRDERVLRVAATVRYDLDDTIDYPRQFIGHVAVRLRDGRRFEARQDHPRGGADFPLTPAELNAKFRGNASLMLPPAATDQIIAEVGGLAGAARLDALMGQLQGEHRA
;
A
#
# COMPACT_ATOMS: atom_id res chain seq x y z
N MET A 1 56.66 -0.51 -16.09
CA MET A 1 57.85 0.25 -16.58
C MET A 1 58.24 -0.34 -17.94
N VAL A 2 58.65 0.39 -18.98
CA VAL A 2 58.76 1.85 -19.18
C VAL A 2 58.61 2.18 -20.70
N ARG A 3 57.77 3.19 -20.99
CA ARG A 3 57.75 4.21 -22.08
C ARG A 3 58.22 3.92 -23.53
N ASP A 4 57.37 4.37 -24.47
CA ASP A 4 57.68 4.97 -25.79
C ASP A 4 58.55 6.26 -25.67
N PRO A 5 59.41 6.62 -26.66
CA PRO A 5 59.14 7.88 -27.38
C PRO A 5 59.64 7.99 -28.85
N GLY A 6 58.71 8.12 -29.79
CA GLY A 6 58.52 9.36 -30.59
C GLY A 6 59.46 9.76 -31.75
N GLY A 7 58.92 10.62 -32.64
CA GLY A 7 59.63 11.28 -33.75
C GLY A 7 58.91 12.55 -34.22
N ARG A 8 59.65 13.64 -34.53
CA ARG A 8 59.09 14.99 -34.82
C ARG A 8 59.45 15.48 -36.22
N ARG A 9 58.57 16.31 -36.85
CA ARG A 9 58.89 17.64 -37.43
C ARG A 9 57.66 18.43 -37.95
N ARG A 10 57.82 19.75 -38.04
CA ARG A 10 57.01 20.84 -38.66
C ARG A 10 58.03 21.81 -39.34
N PRO A 11 57.77 23.05 -39.84
CA PRO A 11 56.54 23.89 -39.95
C PRO A 11 56.38 24.70 -41.29
N ARG A 12 55.50 25.75 -41.27
CA ARG A 12 55.32 26.92 -42.19
C ARG A 12 54.31 26.72 -43.35
N HIS A 13 53.52 27.70 -43.83
CA HIS A 13 53.23 29.14 -43.53
C HIS A 13 51.67 29.36 -43.51
N VAL A 14 51.02 30.25 -42.73
CA VAL A 14 50.78 31.74 -42.85
C VAL A 14 50.04 32.18 -44.15
N ALA A 15 49.00 33.06 -44.21
CA ALA A 15 47.91 33.55 -43.31
C ALA A 15 46.93 34.51 -44.08
N HIS A 16 45.93 35.12 -43.40
CA HIS A 16 44.94 36.17 -43.85
C HIS A 16 43.77 35.68 -44.76
N ARG A 17 42.47 36.05 -44.60
CA ARG A 17 41.68 37.32 -44.35
C ARG A 17 41.40 38.13 -45.64
N ALA A 18 40.24 38.78 -45.88
CA ALA A 18 38.84 38.67 -45.40
C ALA A 18 37.91 39.69 -46.12
N ARG A 19 36.58 39.44 -46.25
CA ARG A 19 35.47 40.40 -46.63
C ARG A 19 35.52 40.95 -48.09
N ALA A 20 34.50 41.55 -48.73
CA ALA A 20 33.01 41.68 -48.61
C ALA A 20 32.51 42.58 -49.82
N SER A 21 31.25 42.80 -50.22
CA SER A 21 29.90 42.19 -50.08
C SER A 21 28.87 42.97 -50.95
N SER A 22 27.79 42.37 -51.47
CA SER A 22 26.70 43.11 -52.20
C SER A 22 25.29 42.49 -52.06
N ARG A 23 24.23 43.27 -52.41
CA ARG A 23 22.77 42.98 -52.34
C ARG A 23 22.02 43.69 -53.50
N PRO A 24 20.81 43.26 -53.89
CA PRO A 24 19.54 43.98 -53.55
C PRO A 24 18.50 43.07 -52.83
N ARG A 25 17.61 43.51 -51.90
CA ARG A 25 16.37 44.37 -51.96
C ARG A 25 15.19 43.69 -52.70
N HIS A 26 13.89 43.77 -52.31
CA HIS A 26 13.12 44.20 -51.10
C HIS A 26 11.74 43.47 -51.15
N HIS A 27 10.96 43.22 -50.09
CA HIS A 27 10.13 44.11 -49.24
C HIS A 27 9.73 43.35 -47.94
N ARG A 28 9.88 43.89 -46.72
CA ARG A 28 9.02 44.84 -45.95
C ARG A 28 7.72 44.25 -45.36
N GLY A 29 7.77 43.93 -44.06
CA GLY A 29 6.64 43.72 -43.13
C GLY A 29 7.19 43.62 -41.69
N HIS A 30 6.70 44.45 -40.75
CA HIS A 30 7.39 44.72 -39.46
C HIS A 30 6.45 45.49 -38.48
N PRO A 31 6.75 45.61 -37.17
CA PRO A 31 6.81 44.53 -36.18
C PRO A 31 5.97 44.82 -34.91
N ARG A 32 5.90 43.87 -33.95
CA ARG A 32 5.80 44.16 -32.51
C ARG A 32 6.55 43.11 -31.67
N ASP A 33 7.66 43.50 -31.07
CA ASP A 33 8.24 42.84 -29.90
C ASP A 33 7.57 43.34 -28.61
N VAL A 34 7.36 42.46 -27.63
CA VAL A 34 7.87 42.59 -26.25
C VAL A 34 7.97 41.17 -25.67
N GLY A 35 9.01 40.87 -24.87
CA GLY A 35 9.10 39.62 -24.10
C GLY A 35 9.54 39.85 -22.65
N ALA A 36 9.08 39.00 -21.73
CA ALA A 36 9.57 38.90 -20.35
C ALA A 36 9.16 37.53 -19.72
N PRO A 37 9.92 36.96 -18.77
CA PRO A 37 9.64 35.65 -18.18
C PRO A 37 8.75 35.71 -16.92
N LEU A 38 8.20 34.55 -16.51
CA LEU A 38 7.38 34.40 -15.31
C LEU A 38 8.18 34.63 -14.00
N HIS A 39 7.50 35.18 -13.00
CA HIS A 39 8.11 35.72 -11.79
C HIS A 39 8.63 34.68 -10.79
N ALA A 40 9.80 34.97 -10.21
CA ALA A 40 10.25 34.34 -8.96
C ALA A 40 9.55 34.96 -7.74
N LEU A 41 9.23 34.15 -6.73
CA LEU A 41 8.65 34.60 -5.47
C LEU A 41 9.73 35.18 -4.53
N PRO A 42 9.50 36.32 -3.86
CA PRO A 42 10.48 36.94 -2.98
C PRO A 42 10.59 36.21 -1.63
N ARG A 43 11.81 35.82 -1.25
CA ARG A 43 12.13 35.42 0.13
C ARG A 43 11.95 36.62 1.07
N ARG A 44 11.14 36.49 2.12
CA ARG A 44 11.19 37.36 3.30
C ARG A 44 11.80 36.59 4.48
N ALA A 45 12.85 37.12 5.06
CA ALA A 45 13.34 36.67 6.35
C ALA A 45 12.42 37.18 7.47
N ALA A 46 12.15 36.34 8.46
CA ALA A 46 11.41 36.71 9.66
C ALA A 46 12.04 36.03 10.89
N THR A 47 12.75 36.81 11.70
CA THR A 47 13.26 36.37 13.01
C THR A 47 12.16 36.53 14.07
N ALA A 48 12.02 35.54 14.95
CA ALA A 48 11.11 35.61 16.10
C ALA A 48 11.65 34.78 17.29
N PRO A 49 11.63 35.31 18.53
CA PRO A 49 12.22 34.63 19.69
C PRO A 49 11.28 33.61 20.34
N ALA A 50 11.83 32.49 20.82
CA ALA A 50 11.08 31.40 21.42
C ALA A 50 11.04 31.47 22.96
N ALA A 51 10.05 32.17 23.55
CA ALA A 51 9.89 32.23 25.02
C ALA A 51 8.45 32.51 25.52
N ARG A 52 7.44 31.70 25.16
CA ARG A 52 6.08 31.82 25.79
C ARG A 52 5.15 30.59 25.79
N ARG A 53 5.57 29.41 25.32
CA ARG A 53 4.65 28.25 25.12
C ARG A 53 4.42 27.33 26.34
N ALA A 54 5.16 27.48 27.45
CA ALA A 54 5.17 26.50 28.55
C ALA A 54 3.92 26.50 29.47
N LEU A 55 3.14 27.60 29.55
CA LEU A 55 2.09 27.77 30.57
C LEU A 55 0.66 27.39 30.12
N GLY A 56 0.46 27.06 28.83
CA GLY A 56 -0.87 26.77 28.29
C GLY A 56 -1.34 25.31 28.49
N SER A 57 -0.43 24.34 28.37
CA SER A 57 -0.75 22.90 28.31
C SER A 57 -1.35 22.36 29.62
N ALA A 58 -0.78 22.73 30.76
CA ALA A 58 -1.20 22.24 32.08
C ALA A 58 -2.68 22.54 32.39
N ARG A 59 -3.20 23.70 31.94
CA ARG A 59 -4.59 24.12 32.19
C ARG A 59 -5.62 23.35 31.34
N LEU A 60 -5.23 22.83 30.16
CA LEU A 60 -6.11 21.96 29.37
C LEU A 60 -6.21 20.55 29.99
N HIS A 61 -5.08 19.97 30.40
CA HIS A 61 -5.05 18.59 30.91
C HIS A 61 -5.95 18.42 32.15
N ALA A 62 -5.89 19.37 33.09
CA ALA A 62 -6.71 19.37 34.30
C ALA A 62 -8.23 19.51 34.05
N ARG A 63 -8.66 20.09 32.91
CA ARG A 63 -10.07 20.11 32.49
C ARG A 63 -10.50 18.77 31.90
N ARG A 64 -9.64 18.10 31.13
CA ARG A 64 -9.97 16.82 30.45
C ARG A 64 -10.24 15.69 31.45
N GLU A 65 -9.47 15.59 32.54
CA GLU A 65 -9.74 14.61 33.60
C GLU A 65 -11.08 14.79 34.31
N ARG A 66 -11.48 16.04 34.59
CA ARG A 66 -12.74 16.30 35.32
C ARG A 66 -13.97 15.90 34.50
N ALA A 67 -13.92 16.04 33.17
CA ALA A 67 -14.97 15.56 32.28
C ALA A 67 -15.09 14.02 32.29
N LEU A 68 -13.96 13.31 32.20
CA LEU A 68 -13.93 11.83 32.20
C LEU A 68 -14.47 11.24 33.51
N ARG A 69 -14.15 11.85 34.66
CA ARG A 69 -14.67 11.42 35.97
C ARG A 69 -16.17 11.69 36.17
N ALA A 70 -16.78 12.58 35.38
CA ALA A 70 -18.22 12.82 35.38
C ALA A 70 -18.99 11.78 34.54
N ALA A 71 -18.46 11.43 33.35
CA ALA A 71 -19.08 10.45 32.45
C ALA A 71 -19.22 9.04 33.09
N ALA A 72 -18.25 8.64 33.92
CA ALA A 72 -18.21 7.33 34.58
C ALA A 72 -19.29 7.09 35.68
N ARG A 73 -20.29 7.98 35.84
CA ARG A 73 -21.35 7.87 36.86
C ARG A 73 -22.75 7.60 36.31
N LEU A 74 -22.93 7.47 34.99
CA LEU A 74 -24.22 7.18 34.39
C LEU A 74 -24.37 5.68 34.08
N ARG A 75 -25.45 5.08 34.61
CA ARG A 75 -25.79 3.66 34.45
C ARG A 75 -26.89 3.54 33.39
N PRO A 76 -26.74 2.69 32.35
CA PRO A 76 -27.78 2.53 31.33
C PRO A 76 -29.01 1.78 31.88
N PRO A 77 -30.21 2.01 31.32
CA PRO A 77 -31.42 1.28 31.69
C PRO A 77 -31.48 -0.11 31.02
N ASP A 78 -32.12 -1.06 31.70
CA ASP A 78 -32.36 -2.41 31.15
C ASP A 78 -33.28 -2.38 29.92
N ARG A 79 -33.04 -3.31 28.99
CA ARG A 79 -33.99 -3.69 27.93
C ARG A 79 -34.23 -5.20 27.99
N ALA A 80 -35.49 -5.58 28.14
CA ALA A 80 -35.89 -6.99 28.11
C ALA A 80 -35.90 -7.54 26.68
N HIS A 81 -35.57 -8.82 26.53
CA HIS A 81 -35.90 -9.62 25.35
C HIS A 81 -36.85 -10.76 25.76
N PRO A 82 -37.84 -11.11 24.92
CA PRO A 82 -38.68 -12.28 25.15
C PRO A 82 -37.88 -13.57 24.97
N ARG A 83 -38.40 -14.66 25.55
CA ARG A 83 -37.91 -16.03 25.35
C ARG A 83 -38.81 -16.73 24.34
N ASP A 84 -38.24 -17.66 23.57
CA ASP A 84 -38.82 -19.00 23.38
C ASP A 84 -37.72 -19.99 22.94
N GLY A 85 -37.96 -21.29 23.11
CA GLY A 85 -37.01 -22.40 22.86
C GLY A 85 -37.23 -23.10 21.51
N PRO A 86 -36.84 -24.39 21.33
CA PRO A 86 -36.17 -25.35 22.24
C PRO A 86 -34.71 -25.68 21.80
N GLY A 87 -33.91 -26.54 22.45
CA GLY A 87 -34.08 -27.30 23.70
C GLY A 87 -33.57 -28.77 23.59
N TYR A 88 -32.35 -29.05 24.06
CA TYR A 88 -31.74 -30.40 24.19
C TYR A 88 -30.67 -30.41 25.32
N PRO A 89 -30.15 -31.54 25.82
CA PRO A 89 -30.06 -31.77 27.28
C PRO A 89 -28.64 -31.67 27.88
N THR A 90 -28.56 -31.36 29.18
CA THR A 90 -27.31 -31.12 29.90
C THR A 90 -26.74 -32.37 30.58
N GLY A 91 -25.50 -32.73 30.22
CA GLY A 91 -24.73 -33.82 30.83
C GLY A 91 -23.95 -33.39 32.08
N ARG A 92 -24.23 -34.07 33.20
CA ARG A 92 -23.51 -34.10 34.50
C ARG A 92 -22.10 -33.48 34.54
N GLY A 93 -21.92 -32.41 35.34
CA GLY A 93 -20.61 -31.76 35.55
C GLY A 93 -19.73 -32.41 36.63
N ARG A 94 -18.51 -31.87 36.79
CA ARG A 94 -17.59 -32.12 37.93
C ARG A 94 -17.04 -30.81 38.50
N ARG A 95 -16.73 -30.80 39.81
CA ARG A 95 -16.25 -29.62 40.55
C ARG A 95 -14.75 -29.38 40.33
N ILE A 96 -14.33 -28.11 40.36
CA ILE A 96 -12.93 -27.67 40.53
C ILE A 96 -12.87 -26.74 41.76
N PRO A 97 -11.95 -26.95 42.73
CA PRO A 97 -11.91 -26.17 43.97
C PRO A 97 -11.19 -24.82 43.83
N ARG A 98 -11.64 -23.82 44.60
CA ARG A 98 -10.98 -22.51 44.74
C ARG A 98 -9.68 -22.62 45.55
N ARG A 99 -8.64 -21.84 45.20
CA ARG A 99 -7.56 -21.43 46.12
C ARG A 99 -7.65 -19.94 46.44
N LYS A 100 -7.13 -19.55 47.61
CA LYS A 100 -7.27 -18.21 48.20
C LYS A 100 -6.27 -17.20 47.62
N ARG A 101 -6.61 -15.91 47.69
CA ARG A 101 -5.64 -14.80 47.57
C ARG A 101 -4.70 -14.79 48.79
N VAL A 102 -3.45 -14.37 48.55
CA VAL A 102 -2.60 -13.64 49.51
C VAL A 102 -2.07 -12.42 48.75
N ALA A 103 -1.77 -11.32 49.44
CA ALA A 103 -1.24 -10.10 48.83
C ALA A 103 -0.06 -9.58 49.66
N SER A 104 0.95 -9.04 48.99
CA SER A 104 2.01 -8.24 49.59
C SER A 104 2.56 -7.23 48.57
N SER A 105 2.62 -5.97 48.97
CA SER A 105 3.34 -4.89 48.30
C SER A 105 4.78 -4.80 48.81
N GLY A 106 5.72 -4.29 48.01
CA GLY A 106 7.05 -3.95 48.51
C GLY A 106 8.06 -3.60 47.41
N GLU A 107 8.39 -2.32 47.27
CA GLU A 107 9.51 -1.87 46.43
C GLU A 107 10.86 -2.19 47.11
N ARG A 108 11.89 -2.58 46.34
CA ARG A 108 13.00 -1.69 45.94
C ARG A 108 14.12 -2.43 45.19
N SER A 109 14.87 -1.66 44.40
CA SER A 109 16.06 -2.07 43.66
C SER A 109 17.32 -1.55 44.36
N LEU A 110 18.42 -2.32 44.37
CA LEU A 110 19.78 -1.82 44.62
C LEU A 110 20.87 -2.74 44.01
N VAL A 111 21.51 -2.24 42.94
CA VAL A 111 22.97 -2.24 42.65
C VAL A 111 23.76 -3.55 42.40
N HIS A 112 24.70 -3.46 41.46
CA HIS A 112 25.69 -4.48 41.06
C HIS A 112 26.75 -4.84 42.12
N ARG A 113 27.26 -6.08 42.06
CA ARG A 113 28.70 -6.42 41.98
C ARG A 113 28.89 -7.87 41.48
N HIS A 114 29.62 -8.07 40.39
CA HIS A 114 30.98 -8.66 40.34
C HIS A 114 31.10 -10.12 40.81
N LEU A 115 31.35 -11.01 39.84
CA LEU A 115 31.88 -12.37 40.04
C LEU A 115 33.42 -12.32 40.18
N PRO A 116 34.00 -13.24 40.96
CA PRO A 116 35.06 -14.11 40.42
C PRO A 116 34.97 -15.56 40.97
N GLY A 117 35.78 -16.47 40.42
CA GLY A 117 36.11 -17.76 41.08
C GLY A 117 35.83 -19.01 40.23
N LEU A 118 36.89 -19.76 39.95
CA LEU A 118 36.88 -21.07 39.28
C LEU A 118 36.65 -22.24 40.27
N ALA A 119 36.57 -23.45 39.71
CA ALA A 119 36.48 -24.77 40.38
C ALA A 119 35.09 -25.11 40.98
N GLU A 120 34.66 -26.38 41.06
CA GLU A 120 35.33 -27.65 40.71
C GLU A 120 34.33 -28.71 40.16
N ARG A 121 34.82 -29.87 39.68
CA ARG A 121 34.00 -30.96 39.11
C ARG A 121 33.94 -32.19 40.01
N ARG A 122 32.73 -32.69 40.36
CA ARG A 122 32.31 -34.12 40.53
C ARG A 122 30.97 -34.21 41.31
N PRO A 123 30.24 -35.34 41.29
CA PRO A 123 29.72 -36.05 40.12
C PRO A 123 28.18 -36.24 40.22
N ALA A 124 27.53 -36.73 39.15
CA ALA A 124 26.08 -36.92 39.14
C ALA A 124 25.59 -38.04 40.09
N ARG A 125 24.49 -37.79 40.82
CA ARG A 125 23.69 -38.84 41.47
C ARG A 125 22.57 -39.30 40.52
N ARG A 126 22.31 -40.61 40.48
CA ARG A 126 21.15 -41.20 39.79
C ARG A 126 19.85 -40.80 40.49
N ALA A 127 18.79 -40.59 39.73
CA ALA A 127 17.43 -40.44 40.23
C ALA A 127 16.46 -41.23 39.33
N ASP A 128 15.89 -42.29 39.91
CA ASP A 128 14.60 -42.95 39.63
C ASP A 128 13.99 -42.91 38.21
N GLU A 129 13.91 -44.08 37.55
CA GLU A 129 13.11 -44.29 36.33
C GLU A 129 11.73 -44.91 36.65
N SER A 130 10.79 -44.10 37.14
CA SER A 130 9.45 -44.60 37.53
C SER A 130 8.24 -43.76 37.09
N ALA A 131 8.38 -42.90 36.06
CA ALA A 131 7.21 -42.28 35.40
C ALA A 131 7.45 -41.92 33.91
N ARG A 132 6.96 -42.74 32.98
CA ARG A 132 6.74 -42.35 31.57
C ARG A 132 5.35 -42.80 31.11
N PRO A 133 4.44 -41.88 30.69
CA PRO A 133 3.13 -42.27 30.19
C PRO A 133 3.27 -43.07 28.90
N HIS A 134 2.73 -44.28 28.86
CA HIS A 134 2.74 -45.12 27.66
C HIS A 134 1.84 -44.53 26.59
N CYS A 135 2.44 -44.01 25.52
CA CYS A 135 1.70 -43.60 24.32
C CYS A 135 1.33 -44.87 23.53
N ASN A 136 0.06 -45.26 23.52
CA ASN A 136 -0.40 -46.45 22.81
C ASN A 136 -0.24 -46.25 21.28
N PRO A 137 0.59 -47.05 20.57
CA PRO A 137 0.79 -46.92 19.13
C PRO A 137 -0.49 -47.11 18.30
N GLU A 138 -1.43 -47.93 18.78
CA GLU A 138 -2.69 -48.16 18.10
C GLU A 138 -3.63 -46.96 18.20
N ALA A 139 -3.59 -46.21 19.31
CA ALA A 139 -4.38 -44.98 19.45
C ALA A 139 -3.92 -43.88 18.49
N VAL A 140 -2.61 -43.85 18.16
CA VAL A 140 -2.06 -42.96 17.13
C VAL A 140 -2.51 -43.37 15.73
N ARG A 141 -2.56 -44.68 15.43
CA ARG A 141 -3.12 -45.19 14.16
C ARG A 141 -4.63 -44.98 14.04
N ALA A 142 -5.40 -45.23 15.11
CA ALA A 142 -6.86 -45.16 15.09
C ALA A 142 -7.40 -43.74 14.89
N LYS A 143 -6.63 -42.70 15.26
CA LYS A 143 -7.00 -41.30 15.04
C LYS A 143 -6.69 -40.78 13.63
N ALA A 144 -6.08 -41.59 12.76
CA ALA A 144 -5.99 -41.34 11.32
C ALA A 144 -7.35 -41.65 10.63
N HIS A 145 -8.41 -40.98 11.10
CA HIS A 145 -9.69 -40.97 10.38
C HIS A 145 -9.44 -40.46 8.96
N ARG A 146 -9.97 -41.19 7.97
CA ARG A 146 -9.55 -41.06 6.56
C ARG A 146 -9.85 -39.66 6.00
N LEU A 147 -8.85 -38.77 6.07
CA LEU A 147 -8.70 -37.65 5.16
C LEU A 147 -8.65 -38.21 3.73
N ARG A 148 -9.81 -38.28 3.08
CA ARG A 148 -9.94 -38.54 1.65
C ARG A 148 -9.43 -37.32 0.89
N ILE A 149 -8.12 -37.14 0.88
CA ILE A 149 -7.45 -36.23 -0.04
C ILE A 149 -7.86 -36.68 -1.46
N PRO A 150 -8.44 -35.80 -2.29
CA PRO A 150 -8.67 -36.11 -3.69
C PRO A 150 -7.31 -36.30 -4.37
N VAL A 151 -6.97 -37.56 -4.66
CA VAL A 151 -5.82 -37.92 -5.50
C VAL A 151 -6.29 -37.84 -6.94
N GLY A 152 -6.16 -36.65 -7.52
CA GLY A 152 -6.58 -36.31 -8.87
C GLY A 152 -5.96 -34.98 -9.27
N ASP A 153 -6.42 -33.88 -8.68
CA ASP A 153 -5.96 -32.53 -9.02
C ASP A 153 -4.84 -31.99 -8.13
N ALA A 154 -3.88 -31.34 -8.78
CA ALA A 154 -2.83 -30.55 -8.14
C ALA A 154 -3.43 -29.41 -7.31
N SER A 155 -2.84 -29.14 -6.15
CA SER A 155 -3.34 -28.09 -5.25
C SER A 155 -3.27 -26.69 -5.84
N ALA A 156 -4.09 -25.79 -5.29
CA ALA A 156 -4.08 -24.38 -5.70
C ALA A 156 -2.66 -23.79 -5.60
N SER A 157 -1.96 -24.06 -4.49
CA SER A 157 -0.55 -23.67 -4.31
C SER A 157 0.38 -24.24 -5.38
N ARG A 158 0.21 -25.51 -5.80
CA ARG A 158 1.07 -26.12 -6.82
C ARG A 158 0.82 -25.55 -8.21
N ARG A 159 -0.43 -25.20 -8.55
CA ARG A 159 -0.77 -24.53 -9.83
C ARG A 159 -0.26 -23.10 -9.87
N LEU A 160 -0.40 -22.36 -8.77
CA LEU A 160 0.17 -21.01 -8.61
C LEU A 160 1.71 -21.05 -8.65
N ALA A 161 2.35 -22.05 -8.02
CA ALA A 161 3.81 -22.24 -8.09
C ALA A 161 4.30 -22.57 -9.51
N ARG A 162 3.62 -23.46 -10.24
CA ARG A 162 3.95 -23.79 -11.65
C ARG A 162 3.86 -22.58 -12.56
N PHE A 163 2.76 -21.83 -12.49
CA PHE A 163 2.62 -20.57 -13.21
C PHE A 163 3.72 -19.58 -12.82
N ALA A 164 3.94 -19.40 -11.52
CA ALA A 164 4.92 -18.45 -11.00
C ALA A 164 6.35 -18.76 -11.42
N LEU A 165 6.78 -20.03 -11.43
CA LEU A 165 8.14 -20.43 -11.83
C LEU A 165 8.29 -20.53 -13.36
N GLY A 166 7.25 -20.99 -14.07
CA GLY A 166 7.25 -21.14 -15.53
C GLY A 166 7.15 -19.83 -16.31
N LEU A 167 6.69 -18.73 -15.70
CA LEU A 167 6.57 -17.43 -16.36
C LEU A 167 7.92 -16.91 -16.86
N ARG A 168 7.93 -16.40 -18.10
CA ARG A 168 9.05 -15.69 -18.74
C ARG A 168 8.52 -14.46 -19.46
N LEU A 169 9.28 -13.37 -19.48
CA LEU A 169 8.87 -12.11 -20.12
C LEU A 169 8.57 -12.23 -21.62
N THR A 170 9.19 -13.18 -22.32
CA THR A 170 8.93 -13.48 -23.75
C THR A 170 7.52 -14.01 -24.00
N ASP A 171 6.89 -14.58 -22.98
CA ASP A 171 5.63 -15.30 -23.06
C ASP A 171 4.47 -14.46 -22.50
N VAL A 172 4.76 -13.22 -22.06
CA VAL A 172 3.81 -12.25 -21.51
C VAL A 172 3.43 -11.21 -22.59
N PRO A 173 2.14 -10.89 -22.80
CA PRO A 173 1.74 -9.87 -23.77
C PRO A 173 2.38 -8.50 -23.49
N PRO A 174 2.88 -7.77 -24.50
CA PRO A 174 3.52 -6.46 -24.29
C PRO A 174 2.71 -5.41 -23.50
N PRO A 175 1.36 -5.33 -23.61
CA PRO A 175 0.56 -4.44 -22.76
C PRO A 175 0.70 -4.75 -21.26
N VAL A 176 0.73 -6.03 -20.87
CA VAL A 176 0.93 -6.48 -19.48
C VAL A 176 2.32 -6.07 -18.98
N VAL A 177 3.36 -6.22 -19.82
CA VAL A 177 4.73 -5.79 -19.49
C VAL A 177 4.81 -4.28 -19.27
N ALA A 178 4.19 -3.49 -20.16
CA ALA A 178 4.12 -2.03 -20.02
C ALA A 178 3.34 -1.62 -18.76
N ARG A 179 2.20 -2.28 -18.49
CA ARG A 179 1.38 -2.05 -17.29
C ARG A 179 2.13 -2.42 -16.00
N ALA A 180 3.02 -3.42 -16.02
CA ALA A 180 3.89 -3.78 -14.89
C ALA A 180 5.02 -2.75 -14.64
N GLY A 181 5.58 -2.16 -15.71
CA GLY A 181 6.47 -1.01 -15.59
C GLY A 181 5.76 0.21 -15.00
N LEU A 182 4.54 0.49 -15.43
CA LEU A 182 3.70 1.56 -14.87
C LEU A 182 3.34 1.30 -13.40
N LEU A 183 3.03 0.06 -13.02
CA LEU A 183 2.80 -0.35 -11.62
C LEU A 183 4.05 -0.13 -10.76
N THR A 184 5.23 -0.44 -11.32
CA THR A 184 6.52 -0.20 -10.67
C THR A 184 6.71 1.29 -10.39
N LEU A 185 6.47 2.14 -11.39
CA LEU A 185 6.58 3.60 -11.24
C LEU A 185 5.58 4.16 -10.23
N ASP A 186 4.30 3.78 -10.30
CA ASP A 186 3.24 4.26 -9.40
C ASP A 186 3.55 3.91 -7.94
N THR A 187 3.99 2.67 -7.69
CA THR A 187 4.35 2.17 -6.37
C THR A 187 5.56 2.91 -5.80
N LEU A 188 6.61 3.11 -6.59
CA LEU A 188 7.81 3.86 -6.17
C LEU A 188 7.47 5.32 -5.87
N GLY A 189 6.60 5.94 -6.66
CA GLY A 189 6.09 7.29 -6.39
C GLY A 189 5.37 7.37 -5.04
N CYS A 190 4.43 6.45 -4.78
CA CYS A 190 3.71 6.42 -3.51
C CYS A 190 4.64 6.20 -2.31
N ALA A 191 5.66 5.34 -2.43
CA ALA A 191 6.65 5.11 -1.37
C ALA A 191 7.54 6.34 -1.11
N LEU A 192 8.06 6.99 -2.15
CA LEU A 192 8.83 8.23 -2.04
C LEU A 192 8.03 9.37 -1.37
N ALA A 193 6.75 9.50 -1.70
CA ALA A 193 5.87 10.48 -1.08
C ALA A 193 5.52 10.14 0.40
N ALA A 194 5.59 8.87 0.79
CA ALA A 194 5.30 8.42 2.16
C ALA A 194 6.51 8.50 3.10
N ALA A 195 7.72 8.31 2.60
CA ALA A 195 8.96 8.28 3.38
C ALA A 195 9.19 9.49 4.32
N PRO A 196 8.95 10.76 3.92
CA PRO A 196 9.18 11.93 4.79
C PRO A 196 8.05 12.20 5.81
N THR A 197 7.07 11.29 5.94
CA THR A 197 5.98 11.42 6.94
C THR A 197 6.37 10.80 8.28
N ASP A 198 5.68 11.16 9.37
CA ASP A 198 5.95 10.59 10.70
C ASP A 198 5.85 9.05 10.74
N PHE A 199 4.88 8.47 10.04
CA PHE A 199 4.77 7.01 9.93
C PHE A 199 5.86 6.42 9.03
N GLY A 200 6.30 7.17 8.00
CA GLY A 200 7.42 6.81 7.13
C GLY A 200 8.73 6.73 7.89
N HIS A 201 9.08 7.80 8.61
CA HIS A 201 10.20 7.82 9.55
C HIS A 201 10.13 6.66 10.55
N SER A 202 8.95 6.36 11.08
CA SER A 202 8.76 5.23 12.02
C SER A 202 9.10 3.87 11.38
N VAL A 203 8.58 3.55 10.18
CA VAL A 203 8.85 2.24 9.56
C VAL A 203 10.29 2.12 9.05
N ILE A 204 10.87 3.22 8.57
CA ILE A 204 12.29 3.28 8.16
C ILE A 204 13.21 3.06 9.37
N ALA A 205 12.93 3.71 10.50
CA ALA A 205 13.70 3.53 11.74
C ALA A 205 13.59 2.08 12.28
N THR A 206 12.38 1.49 12.26
CA THR A 206 12.20 0.08 12.63
C THR A 206 12.99 -0.86 11.72
N ALA A 207 12.91 -0.70 10.40
CA ALA A 207 13.63 -1.56 9.45
C ALA A 207 15.16 -1.49 9.61
N ARG A 208 15.72 -0.30 9.87
CA ARG A 208 17.15 -0.14 10.20
C ARG A 208 17.50 -0.74 11.55
N GLY A 209 16.61 -0.63 12.54
CA GLY A 209 16.80 -1.16 13.90
C GLY A 209 16.75 -2.69 14.02
N LEU A 210 16.15 -3.39 13.06
CA LEU A 210 16.12 -4.85 12.99
C LEU A 210 17.48 -5.48 12.60
N GLY A 211 18.43 -4.68 12.08
CA GLY A 211 19.74 -5.15 11.66
C GLY A 211 19.74 -5.96 10.36
N GLY A 212 20.71 -6.86 10.22
CA GLY A 212 21.01 -7.59 8.98
C GLY A 212 22.16 -6.96 8.19
N GLY A 213 22.46 -7.53 7.02
CA GLY A 213 23.44 -6.96 6.09
C GLY A 213 22.88 -5.75 5.32
N ALA A 214 23.74 -4.97 4.65
CA ALA A 214 23.33 -3.86 3.79
C ALA A 214 22.89 -4.37 2.39
N GLU A 215 21.95 -5.32 2.35
CA GLU A 215 21.60 -6.11 1.17
C GLU A 215 20.71 -5.33 0.18
N SER A 216 19.69 -4.65 0.70
CA SER A 216 18.64 -4.01 -0.10
C SER A 216 18.39 -2.58 0.36
N THR A 217 18.01 -1.72 -0.57
CA THR A 217 17.68 -0.31 -0.35
C THR A 217 16.33 -0.14 0.35
N ILE A 218 16.31 0.67 1.41
CA ILE A 218 15.08 1.28 1.95
C ILE A 218 14.87 2.62 1.21
N ILE A 219 13.68 2.81 0.65
CA ILE A 219 13.29 4.03 -0.04
C ILE A 219 13.33 5.21 0.95
N GLY A 220 14.21 6.17 0.70
CA GLY A 220 14.48 7.29 1.61
C GLY A 220 15.19 6.92 2.92
N GLY A 221 15.75 5.72 3.04
CA GLY A 221 16.24 5.17 4.31
C GLY A 221 17.65 4.56 4.31
N GLY A 222 18.38 4.57 3.20
CA GLY A 222 19.68 3.89 3.06
C GLY A 222 19.50 2.40 2.72
N LYS A 223 20.21 1.49 3.43
CA LYS A 223 20.09 0.03 3.22
C LYS A 223 19.85 -0.74 4.53
N ALA A 224 19.25 -1.93 4.40
CA ALA A 224 19.08 -2.93 5.46
C ALA A 224 19.00 -4.36 4.86
N GLY A 225 18.79 -5.36 5.71
CA GLY A 225 18.59 -6.74 5.25
C GLY A 225 17.30 -6.89 4.44
N VAL A 226 17.24 -7.85 3.52
CA VAL A 226 16.19 -7.91 2.48
C VAL A 226 14.77 -7.82 3.05
N SER A 227 14.45 -8.63 4.06
CA SER A 227 13.10 -8.66 4.67
C SER A 227 12.77 -7.37 5.44
N SER A 228 13.77 -6.67 6.00
CA SER A 228 13.60 -5.35 6.63
C SER A 228 13.36 -4.25 5.59
N ALA A 229 14.07 -4.28 4.47
CA ALA A 229 13.84 -3.35 3.36
C ALA A 229 12.45 -3.53 2.76
N VAL A 230 12.00 -4.78 2.55
CA VAL A 230 10.64 -5.08 2.10
C VAL A 230 9.59 -4.59 3.09
N LEU A 231 9.77 -4.83 4.40
CA LEU A 231 8.86 -4.34 5.45
C LEU A 231 8.62 -2.82 5.36
N ALA A 232 9.70 -2.03 5.26
CA ALA A 232 9.59 -0.58 5.11
C ALA A 232 8.98 -0.19 3.77
N ASN A 233 9.56 -0.64 2.65
CA ASN A 233 9.19 -0.18 1.32
C ASN A 233 7.71 -0.48 0.96
N ALA A 234 7.20 -1.64 1.38
CA ALA A 234 5.80 -2.00 1.20
C ALA A 234 4.84 -1.21 2.12
N ALA A 235 5.26 -0.92 3.36
CA ALA A 235 4.49 -0.06 4.27
C ALA A 235 4.48 1.42 3.83
N LEU A 236 5.56 1.89 3.19
CA LEU A 236 5.66 3.20 2.55
C LEU A 236 4.74 3.28 1.33
N ALA A 237 4.82 2.31 0.41
CA ALA A 237 4.00 2.28 -0.80
C ALA A 237 2.49 2.38 -0.51
N HIS A 238 1.99 1.62 0.48
CA HIS A 238 0.59 1.66 0.91
C HIS A 238 0.27 2.85 1.85
N GLY A 239 1.29 3.60 2.28
CA GLY A 239 1.23 4.58 3.37
C GLY A 239 0.25 5.73 3.19
N LEU A 240 -0.04 6.09 1.93
CA LEU A 240 -0.88 7.23 1.57
C LEU A 240 -2.30 6.86 1.13
N ASP A 241 -2.60 5.57 0.98
CA ASP A 241 -3.81 5.01 0.35
C ASP A 241 -4.00 5.49 -1.11
N PHE A 242 -2.88 5.68 -1.83
CA PHE A 242 -2.80 6.28 -3.18
C PHE A 242 -2.26 5.31 -4.26
N ASP A 243 -1.99 4.08 -3.85
CA ASP A 243 -1.53 2.93 -4.63
C ASP A 243 -2.65 2.22 -5.41
N ASP A 244 -2.28 1.25 -6.25
CA ASP A 244 -3.19 0.47 -7.11
C ASP A 244 -4.27 -0.30 -6.33
N THR A 245 -5.33 -0.74 -6.99
CA THR A 245 -6.36 -1.61 -6.38
C THR A 245 -6.97 -2.56 -7.40
N ARG A 246 -7.07 -3.86 -7.09
CA ARG A 246 -7.96 -4.80 -7.79
C ARG A 246 -9.31 -4.82 -7.08
N GLU A 247 -10.24 -3.98 -7.52
CA GLU A 247 -11.45 -3.63 -6.76
C GLU A 247 -12.31 -4.85 -6.36
N ASP A 248 -12.60 -5.81 -7.25
CA ASP A 248 -13.42 -7.01 -6.93
C ASP A 248 -12.84 -7.87 -5.77
N ALA A 249 -11.51 -7.89 -5.65
CA ALA A 249 -10.79 -8.61 -4.59
C ALA A 249 -10.51 -7.72 -3.37
N ILE A 250 -10.59 -6.40 -3.53
CA ILE A 250 -10.24 -5.37 -2.56
C ILE A 250 -8.80 -5.56 -2.04
N VAL A 251 -7.86 -5.84 -2.96
CA VAL A 251 -6.42 -5.97 -2.69
C VAL A 251 -5.63 -4.85 -3.39
N HIS A 252 -4.60 -4.36 -2.71
CA HIS A 252 -3.57 -3.47 -3.26
C HIS A 252 -2.33 -4.32 -3.59
N THR A 253 -1.85 -4.34 -4.83
CA THR A 253 -0.91 -5.38 -5.29
C THR A 253 0.51 -4.89 -5.49
N GLY A 254 0.69 -3.71 -6.10
CA GLY A 254 2.00 -3.08 -6.34
C GLY A 254 2.74 -2.88 -5.03
N CYS A 255 2.06 -2.41 -3.98
CA CYS A 255 2.64 -2.20 -2.66
C CYS A 255 3.25 -3.45 -2.01
N ALA A 256 2.92 -4.66 -2.44
CA ALA A 256 3.57 -5.90 -1.97
C ALA A 256 4.51 -6.50 -3.02
N ALA A 257 4.06 -6.59 -4.27
CA ALA A 257 4.80 -7.21 -5.37
C ALA A 257 6.07 -6.44 -5.75
N VAL A 258 5.96 -5.14 -6.01
CA VAL A 258 7.07 -4.31 -6.51
C VAL A 258 8.18 -4.16 -5.46
N PRO A 259 7.91 -3.78 -4.19
CA PRO A 259 8.96 -3.68 -3.17
C PRO A 259 9.69 -5.00 -2.92
N THR A 260 8.97 -6.14 -2.97
CA THR A 260 9.61 -7.46 -2.81
C THR A 260 10.48 -7.80 -4.00
N ALA A 261 9.96 -7.66 -5.23
CA ALA A 261 10.70 -7.98 -6.43
C ALA A 261 11.97 -7.12 -6.57
N LEU A 262 11.88 -5.80 -6.36
CA LEU A 262 13.04 -4.90 -6.44
C LEU A 262 14.08 -5.19 -5.34
N ALA A 263 13.66 -5.31 -4.07
CA ALA A 263 14.59 -5.52 -2.96
C ALA A 263 15.30 -6.88 -3.03
N VAL A 264 14.58 -7.96 -3.38
CA VAL A 264 15.20 -9.29 -3.54
C VAL A 264 16.09 -9.30 -4.78
N ALA A 265 15.69 -8.69 -5.90
CA ALA A 265 16.52 -8.63 -7.11
C ALA A 265 17.82 -7.81 -6.92
N GLU A 266 17.78 -6.75 -6.10
CA GLU A 266 18.99 -6.01 -5.71
C GLU A 266 19.97 -6.92 -4.95
N ALA A 267 19.48 -7.62 -3.92
CA ALA A 267 20.28 -8.51 -3.07
C ALA A 267 20.79 -9.76 -3.81
N THR A 268 19.97 -10.38 -4.67
CA THR A 268 20.38 -11.51 -5.52
C THR A 268 21.12 -11.08 -6.78
N ARG A 269 21.31 -9.76 -6.97
CA ARG A 269 22.04 -9.15 -8.08
C ARG A 269 21.45 -9.46 -9.47
N ALA A 270 20.15 -9.77 -9.52
CA ALA A 270 19.39 -10.17 -10.70
C ALA A 270 19.16 -9.03 -11.72
N SER A 271 18.60 -9.38 -12.88
CA SER A 271 18.20 -8.44 -13.92
C SER A 271 16.83 -7.83 -13.66
N GLY A 272 16.57 -6.65 -14.25
CA GLY A 272 15.26 -6.01 -14.23
C GLY A 272 14.19 -6.81 -14.97
N ALA A 273 14.58 -7.64 -15.95
CA ALA A 273 13.72 -8.67 -16.53
C ALA A 273 13.18 -9.64 -15.46
N ALA A 274 14.07 -10.27 -14.68
CA ALA A 274 13.66 -11.19 -13.61
C ALA A 274 12.84 -10.48 -12.51
N ALA A 275 13.13 -9.21 -12.22
CA ALA A 275 12.33 -8.40 -11.29
C ALA A 275 10.92 -8.11 -11.81
N LEU A 276 10.74 -7.85 -13.11
CA LEU A 276 9.43 -7.70 -13.74
C LEU A 276 8.65 -9.01 -13.77
N GLU A 277 9.29 -10.13 -14.10
CA GLU A 277 8.66 -11.47 -14.03
C GLU A 277 8.18 -11.80 -12.61
N ALA A 278 9.01 -11.52 -11.61
CA ALA A 278 8.66 -11.65 -10.20
C ALA A 278 7.50 -10.73 -9.79
N THR A 279 7.46 -9.49 -10.30
CA THR A 279 6.36 -8.55 -10.07
C THR A 279 5.06 -9.07 -10.68
N ILE A 280 5.06 -9.45 -11.96
CA ILE A 280 3.89 -9.95 -12.68
C ILE A 280 3.33 -11.22 -12.02
N ALA A 281 4.19 -12.20 -11.72
CA ALA A 281 3.79 -13.43 -11.03
C ALA A 281 3.20 -13.16 -9.64
N ALA A 282 3.78 -12.24 -8.87
CA ALA A 282 3.29 -11.87 -7.55
C ALA A 282 1.92 -11.15 -7.60
N VAL A 283 1.72 -10.23 -8.56
CA VAL A 283 0.43 -9.55 -8.78
C VAL A 283 -0.65 -10.55 -9.14
N GLU A 284 -0.41 -11.41 -10.14
CA GLU A 284 -1.40 -12.41 -10.55
C GLU A 284 -1.80 -13.34 -9.39
N VAL A 285 -0.83 -13.87 -8.65
CA VAL A 285 -1.11 -14.75 -7.50
C VAL A 285 -1.87 -14.00 -6.39
N MET A 286 -1.50 -12.77 -6.08
CA MET A 286 -2.20 -11.93 -5.09
C MET A 286 -3.66 -11.68 -5.49
N CYS A 287 -3.90 -11.39 -6.78
CA CYS A 287 -5.22 -11.24 -7.35
C CYS A 287 -6.02 -12.55 -7.29
N ARG A 288 -5.49 -13.70 -7.75
CA ARG A 288 -6.25 -14.96 -7.74
C ARG A 288 -6.67 -15.38 -6.32
N VAL A 289 -5.80 -15.18 -5.32
CA VAL A 289 -6.11 -15.50 -3.91
C VAL A 289 -7.20 -14.57 -3.34
N GLY A 290 -7.18 -13.27 -3.67
CA GLY A 290 -8.24 -12.34 -3.28
C GLY A 290 -9.57 -12.61 -4.00
N LEU A 291 -9.51 -12.85 -5.32
CA LEU A 291 -10.68 -13.05 -6.20
C LEU A 291 -11.44 -14.34 -5.91
N ALA A 292 -10.83 -15.34 -5.28
CA ALA A 292 -11.49 -16.59 -4.89
C ALA A 292 -12.61 -16.37 -3.84
N VAL A 293 -12.50 -15.32 -3.02
CA VAL A 293 -13.39 -15.05 -1.88
C VAL A 293 -13.74 -13.55 -1.77
N PRO A 294 -14.30 -12.93 -2.83
CA PRO A 294 -14.45 -11.48 -2.95
C PRO A 294 -15.27 -10.90 -1.80
N GLY A 295 -14.75 -9.87 -1.14
CA GLY A 295 -15.35 -9.24 0.05
C GLY A 295 -15.38 -10.09 1.34
N ARG A 296 -15.23 -11.42 1.27
CA ARG A 296 -15.46 -12.32 2.42
C ARG A 296 -14.44 -12.17 3.55
N PHE A 297 -13.19 -11.81 3.25
CA PHE A 297 -12.19 -11.48 4.27
C PHE A 297 -12.59 -10.23 5.09
N HIS A 298 -13.08 -9.17 4.42
CA HIS A 298 -13.62 -7.98 5.07
C HIS A 298 -14.86 -8.31 5.92
N ALA A 299 -15.73 -9.20 5.44
CA ALA A 299 -16.89 -9.69 6.19
C ALA A 299 -16.54 -10.50 7.46
N ARG A 300 -15.27 -10.85 7.66
CA ARG A 300 -14.73 -11.45 8.90
C ARG A 300 -13.69 -10.54 9.59
N HIS A 301 -13.72 -9.24 9.29
CA HIS A 301 -12.88 -8.19 9.88
C HIS A 301 -11.38 -8.26 9.56
N PHE A 302 -10.97 -8.95 8.48
CA PHE A 302 -9.58 -8.97 8.01
C PHE A 302 -9.36 -8.08 6.79
N HIS A 303 -8.16 -7.52 6.67
CA HIS A 303 -7.72 -6.72 5.52
C HIS A 303 -7.18 -7.65 4.42
N PRO A 304 -7.83 -7.78 3.24
CA PRO A 304 -7.43 -8.74 2.19
C PRO A 304 -5.96 -8.62 1.79
N THR A 305 -5.51 -7.39 1.51
CA THR A 305 -4.11 -7.04 1.21
C THR A 305 -3.12 -7.55 2.26
N SER A 306 -3.51 -7.58 3.54
CA SER A 306 -2.67 -8.07 4.64
C SER A 306 -2.54 -9.59 4.63
N LEU A 307 -3.62 -10.29 4.27
CA LEU A 307 -3.63 -11.75 4.15
C LEU A 307 -2.93 -12.23 2.86
N THR A 308 -3.07 -11.48 1.75
CA THR A 308 -2.61 -11.93 0.42
C THR A 308 -1.18 -11.49 0.05
N SER A 309 -0.65 -10.43 0.68
CA SER A 309 0.70 -9.89 0.38
C SER A 309 1.84 -10.85 0.74
N SER A 310 1.64 -11.76 1.70
CA SER A 310 2.62 -12.81 2.02
C SER A 310 2.79 -13.82 0.88
N PHE A 311 1.69 -14.26 0.27
CA PHE A 311 1.71 -15.14 -0.90
C PHE A 311 2.35 -14.44 -2.12
N ALA A 312 2.06 -13.14 -2.32
CA ALA A 312 2.67 -12.32 -3.36
C ALA A 312 4.21 -12.24 -3.19
N ALA A 313 4.65 -11.91 -1.97
CA ALA A 313 6.07 -11.78 -1.67
C ALA A 313 6.82 -13.12 -1.67
N ALA A 314 6.20 -14.22 -1.22
CA ALA A 314 6.76 -15.56 -1.32
C ALA A 314 6.95 -16.01 -2.78
N VAL A 315 6.09 -15.57 -3.70
CA VAL A 315 6.25 -15.79 -5.15
C VAL A 315 7.40 -14.97 -5.73
N ALA A 316 7.44 -13.65 -5.44
CA ALA A 316 8.51 -12.79 -5.94
C ALA A 316 9.89 -13.24 -5.40
N ALA A 317 10.01 -13.45 -4.10
CA ALA A 317 11.22 -13.95 -3.45
C ALA A 317 11.55 -15.39 -3.89
N GLY A 318 10.53 -16.24 -4.09
CA GLY A 318 10.69 -17.62 -4.55
C GLY A 318 11.35 -17.73 -5.91
N ARG A 319 10.87 -16.96 -6.90
CA ARG A 319 11.54 -16.85 -8.22
C ARG A 319 12.98 -16.36 -8.06
N LEU A 320 13.17 -15.23 -7.36
CA LEU A 320 14.45 -14.53 -7.33
C LEU A 320 15.54 -15.22 -6.49
N TYR A 321 15.16 -16.07 -5.52
CA TYR A 321 16.08 -16.96 -4.80
C TYR A 321 16.27 -18.33 -5.47
N GLY A 322 15.57 -18.63 -6.57
CA GLY A 322 15.71 -19.88 -7.32
C GLY A 322 15.09 -21.11 -6.64
N LEU A 323 13.91 -20.97 -6.01
CA LEU A 323 13.18 -22.10 -5.42
C LEU A 323 12.61 -23.03 -6.51
N ASP A 324 12.57 -24.33 -6.21
CA ASP A 324 11.83 -25.32 -7.00
C ASP A 324 10.31 -25.31 -6.71
N GLU A 325 9.54 -26.13 -7.44
CA GLU A 325 8.08 -26.21 -7.31
C GLU A 325 7.63 -26.62 -5.90
N ASP A 326 8.30 -27.59 -5.27
CA ASP A 326 7.95 -28.06 -3.93
C ASP A 326 8.36 -27.05 -2.86
N GLN A 327 9.53 -26.40 -3.01
CA GLN A 327 9.94 -25.30 -2.15
C GLN A 327 8.95 -24.12 -2.22
N LEU A 328 8.49 -23.72 -3.42
CA LEU A 328 7.51 -22.64 -3.53
C LEU A 328 6.14 -23.05 -3.00
N VAL A 329 5.71 -24.31 -3.17
CA VAL A 329 4.50 -24.84 -2.52
C VAL A 329 4.62 -24.81 -0.99
N ASN A 330 5.78 -25.18 -0.44
CA ASN A 330 6.06 -25.10 0.99
C ASN A 330 6.06 -23.64 1.49
N ALA A 331 6.65 -22.71 0.75
CA ALA A 331 6.65 -21.28 1.08
C ALA A 331 5.23 -20.70 1.14
N LEU A 332 4.42 -20.95 0.11
CA LEU A 332 2.98 -20.60 0.11
C LEU A 332 2.27 -21.24 1.31
N GLY A 333 2.60 -22.48 1.66
CA GLY A 333 2.11 -23.18 2.84
C GLY A 333 2.41 -22.46 4.16
N ILE A 334 3.65 -21.97 4.33
CA ILE A 334 4.09 -21.23 5.51
C ILE A 334 3.35 -19.88 5.62
N CYS A 335 3.08 -19.20 4.51
CA CYS A 335 2.35 -17.92 4.49
C CYS A 335 0.97 -17.98 5.14
N GLY A 336 0.26 -19.12 5.05
CA GLY A 336 -1.06 -19.29 5.70
C GLY A 336 -1.01 -19.18 7.23
N SER A 337 0.09 -19.62 7.85
CA SER A 337 0.31 -19.51 9.31
C SER A 337 0.80 -18.13 9.74
N GLN A 338 1.19 -17.27 8.80
CA GLN A 338 1.67 -15.90 9.05
C GLN A 338 0.61 -14.83 8.69
N ALA A 339 -0.44 -15.21 7.95
CA ALA A 339 -1.48 -14.32 7.48
C ALA A 339 -2.22 -13.65 8.66
N SER A 340 -2.21 -12.32 8.69
CA SER A 340 -2.78 -11.52 9.77
C SER A 340 -3.20 -10.13 9.26
N GLY A 341 -3.73 -9.28 10.14
CA GLY A 341 -4.15 -7.91 9.83
C GLY A 341 -5.66 -7.71 9.93
N ILE A 342 -6.12 -7.29 11.12
CA ILE A 342 -7.52 -6.96 11.39
C ILE A 342 -7.84 -5.50 11.05
N ILE A 343 -9.09 -5.19 10.73
CA ILE A 343 -9.52 -3.84 10.32
C ILE A 343 -9.82 -2.88 11.48
N GLU A 344 -9.43 -3.23 12.71
CA GLU A 344 -9.68 -2.43 13.92
C GLU A 344 -9.08 -1.01 13.85
N TYR A 345 -8.06 -0.78 13.01
CA TYR A 345 -7.54 0.57 12.74
C TYR A 345 -8.62 1.58 12.28
N LEU A 346 -9.77 1.10 11.79
CA LEU A 346 -10.91 1.92 11.38
C LEU A 346 -11.64 2.63 12.53
N SER A 347 -11.53 2.16 13.78
CA SER A 347 -12.24 2.77 14.92
C SER A 347 -11.64 4.10 15.35
N GLU A 348 -10.31 4.23 15.32
CA GLU A 348 -9.58 5.45 15.72
C GLU A 348 -8.73 6.09 14.60
N GLY A 349 -8.69 5.51 13.39
CA GLY A 349 -7.88 6.01 12.26
C GLY A 349 -6.38 5.69 12.35
N ALA A 350 -6.02 4.65 13.12
CA ALA A 350 -4.65 4.29 13.44
C ALA A 350 -3.79 3.96 12.19
N TRP A 351 -2.47 4.10 12.33
CA TRP A 351 -1.55 3.91 11.20
C TRP A 351 -1.45 2.46 10.69
N THR A 352 -1.96 1.47 11.43
CA THR A 352 -1.77 0.03 11.20
C THR A 352 -2.11 -0.46 9.80
N LYS A 353 -3.12 0.11 9.11
CA LYS A 353 -3.42 -0.24 7.70
C LYS A 353 -2.17 -0.18 6.83
N ARG A 354 -1.35 0.86 7.01
CA ARG A 354 -0.16 1.15 6.21
C ARG A 354 0.88 0.04 6.35
N MET A 355 1.07 -0.46 7.57
CA MET A 355 2.01 -1.54 7.88
C MET A 355 1.55 -2.91 7.35
N HIS A 356 0.25 -3.13 7.12
CA HIS A 356 -0.30 -4.44 6.72
C HIS A 356 0.42 -5.13 5.54
N PRO A 357 0.54 -4.52 4.33
CA PRO A 357 1.33 -5.12 3.25
C PRO A 357 2.82 -5.24 3.57
N GLY A 358 3.38 -4.35 4.40
CA GLY A 358 4.75 -4.46 4.89
C GLY A 358 5.00 -5.73 5.70
N TRP A 359 4.13 -6.01 6.67
CA TRP A 359 4.22 -7.23 7.48
C TRP A 359 3.97 -8.50 6.66
N GLY A 360 2.94 -8.50 5.81
CA GLY A 360 2.66 -9.63 4.92
C GLY A 360 3.83 -9.90 3.98
N ALA A 361 4.35 -8.88 3.29
CA ALA A 361 5.46 -9.04 2.38
C ALA A 361 6.76 -9.48 3.08
N HIS A 362 7.07 -8.91 4.25
CA HIS A 362 8.17 -9.38 5.12
C HIS A 362 8.02 -10.88 5.45
N ALA A 363 6.83 -11.30 5.88
CA ALA A 363 6.55 -12.70 6.20
C ALA A 363 6.71 -13.63 4.99
N GLY A 364 6.29 -13.19 3.79
CA GLY A 364 6.48 -13.93 2.54
C GLY A 364 7.95 -14.14 2.14
N VAL A 365 8.81 -13.12 2.34
CA VAL A 365 10.27 -13.27 2.17
C VAL A 365 10.83 -14.31 3.16
N ILE A 366 10.42 -14.25 4.42
CA ILE A 366 10.82 -15.24 5.44
C ILE A 366 10.30 -16.65 5.09
N ALA A 367 9.08 -16.78 4.55
CA ALA A 367 8.52 -18.06 4.12
C ALA A 367 9.30 -18.70 2.96
N ALA A 368 9.71 -17.90 1.97
CA ALA A 368 10.57 -18.36 0.87
C ALA A 368 11.96 -18.79 1.39
N LEU A 369 12.55 -18.03 2.32
CA LEU A 369 13.84 -18.39 2.93
C LEU A 369 13.74 -19.66 3.79
N LEU A 370 12.66 -19.85 4.55
CA LEU A 370 12.40 -21.06 5.33
C LEU A 370 12.27 -22.29 4.41
N ALA A 371 11.46 -22.21 3.35
CA ALA A 371 11.26 -23.32 2.43
C ALA A 371 12.53 -23.68 1.63
N ARG A 372 13.32 -22.67 1.22
CA ARG A 372 14.65 -22.86 0.60
C ARG A 372 15.63 -23.61 1.50
N ASN A 373 15.46 -23.51 2.82
CA ASN A 373 16.24 -24.24 3.82
C ASN A 373 15.54 -25.53 4.31
N GLY A 374 14.57 -26.04 3.56
CA GLY A 374 13.92 -27.34 3.81
C GLY A 374 12.76 -27.34 4.81
N PHE A 375 12.29 -26.18 5.27
CA PHE A 375 11.09 -26.10 6.10
C PHE A 375 9.84 -26.40 5.26
N THR A 376 8.97 -27.30 5.73
CA THR A 376 7.77 -27.73 4.99
C THR A 376 6.51 -26.96 5.39
N GLY A 377 5.56 -26.85 4.46
CA GLY A 377 4.28 -26.15 4.64
C GLY A 377 3.09 -26.94 4.09
N PRO A 378 1.86 -26.66 4.55
CA PRO A 378 0.66 -27.33 4.06
C PRO A 378 0.42 -27.08 2.56
N THR A 379 0.49 -28.15 1.76
CA THR A 379 0.42 -28.07 0.29
C THR A 379 -0.94 -27.62 -0.26
N ARG A 380 -2.01 -27.65 0.55
CA ARG A 380 -3.38 -27.17 0.27
C ARG A 380 -3.77 -26.01 1.20
N VAL A 381 -2.85 -25.07 1.45
CA VAL A 381 -3.04 -23.95 2.40
C VAL A 381 -4.20 -23.02 2.05
N LEU A 382 -4.62 -22.95 0.79
CA LEU A 382 -5.70 -22.07 0.35
C LEU A 382 -7.05 -22.79 0.51
N GLU A 383 -7.17 -23.96 -0.11
CA GLU A 383 -8.42 -24.69 -0.31
C GLU A 383 -8.74 -25.75 0.75
N GLY A 384 -7.77 -26.11 1.59
CA GLY A 384 -7.89 -27.20 2.56
C GLY A 384 -8.86 -26.93 3.72
N GLU A 385 -9.19 -28.00 4.47
CA GLU A 385 -10.15 -27.99 5.59
C GLU A 385 -9.85 -26.95 6.67
N HIS A 386 -8.57 -26.63 6.88
CA HIS A 386 -8.09 -25.59 7.82
C HIS A 386 -7.34 -24.47 7.09
N GLY A 387 -7.58 -24.32 5.78
CA GLY A 387 -6.89 -23.37 4.91
C GLY A 387 -7.35 -21.92 5.09
N LEU A 388 -6.65 -21.02 4.40
CA LEU A 388 -6.85 -19.57 4.40
C LEU A 388 -8.32 -19.19 4.20
N TYR A 389 -8.99 -19.79 3.22
CA TYR A 389 -10.39 -19.47 2.96
C TYR A 389 -11.33 -19.99 4.06
N ALA A 390 -11.08 -21.19 4.60
CA ALA A 390 -11.86 -21.75 5.72
C ALA A 390 -11.77 -20.83 6.96
N ALA A 391 -10.55 -20.48 7.38
CA ALA A 391 -10.31 -19.67 8.57
C ALA A 391 -10.74 -18.21 8.42
N PHE A 392 -10.31 -17.53 7.34
CA PHE A 392 -10.43 -16.07 7.20
C PHE A 392 -11.60 -15.61 6.34
N ALA A 393 -12.22 -16.49 5.52
CA ALA A 393 -13.39 -16.18 4.69
C ALA A 393 -14.64 -17.04 5.00
N GLY A 394 -14.54 -18.04 5.87
CA GLY A 394 -15.63 -18.98 6.18
C GLY A 394 -15.90 -19.98 5.04
N GLY A 395 -14.87 -20.36 4.29
CA GLY A 395 -14.93 -21.21 3.10
C GLY A 395 -14.75 -20.44 1.79
N HIS A 396 -14.75 -21.18 0.68
CA HIS A 396 -14.65 -20.67 -0.69
C HIS A 396 -15.65 -21.39 -1.61
N ASP A 397 -15.78 -20.90 -2.84
CA ASP A 397 -16.43 -21.61 -3.94
C ASP A 397 -15.33 -22.33 -4.76
N ALA A 398 -15.43 -23.66 -4.86
CA ALA A 398 -14.46 -24.49 -5.55
C ALA A 398 -14.48 -24.30 -7.08
N ALA A 399 -15.66 -24.08 -7.68
CA ALA A 399 -15.79 -23.85 -9.11
C ALA A 399 -15.22 -22.46 -9.50
N ARG A 400 -15.45 -21.46 -8.64
CA ARG A 400 -14.83 -20.13 -8.78
C ARG A 400 -13.31 -20.19 -8.64
N LEU A 401 -12.80 -20.93 -7.67
CA LEU A 401 -11.36 -21.13 -7.49
C LEU A 401 -10.75 -21.86 -8.70
N GLU A 402 -11.42 -22.89 -9.22
CA GLU A 402 -10.98 -23.60 -10.42
C GLU A 402 -10.88 -22.68 -11.64
N GLY A 403 -11.94 -21.90 -11.93
CA GLY A 403 -11.94 -20.93 -13.02
C GLY A 403 -10.78 -19.93 -12.93
N LEU A 404 -10.52 -19.39 -11.73
CA LEU A 404 -9.40 -18.47 -11.47
C LEU A 404 -8.01 -19.11 -11.65
N LEU A 405 -7.89 -20.43 -11.51
CA LEU A 405 -6.66 -21.19 -11.72
C LEU A 405 -6.53 -21.76 -13.15
N ALA A 406 -7.61 -21.80 -13.93
CA ALA A 406 -7.62 -22.30 -15.32
C ALA A 406 -7.17 -21.24 -16.35
N THR A 407 -7.25 -19.95 -15.99
CA THR A 407 -6.89 -18.80 -16.84
C THR A 407 -5.52 -18.20 -16.54
N LEU A 408 -4.74 -18.80 -15.63
CA LEU A 408 -3.34 -18.39 -15.35
C LEU A 408 -2.51 -18.38 -16.64
N GLY A 409 -1.82 -17.26 -16.90
CA GLY A 409 -1.00 -17.07 -18.12
C GLY A 409 -1.80 -16.86 -19.41
N LYS A 410 -3.14 -16.77 -19.34
CA LYS A 410 -4.04 -16.51 -20.49
C LYS A 410 -4.78 -15.20 -20.32
N GLU A 411 -5.35 -14.99 -19.13
CA GLU A 411 -5.89 -13.71 -18.68
C GLU A 411 -4.96 -13.12 -17.62
N TRP A 412 -4.89 -11.78 -17.58
CA TRP A 412 -3.99 -11.04 -16.71
C TRP A 412 -4.78 -10.05 -15.84
N GLU A 413 -4.83 -10.32 -14.54
CA GLU A 413 -5.44 -9.44 -13.55
C GLU A 413 -4.66 -8.12 -13.38
N LEU A 414 -3.37 -8.11 -13.76
CA LEU A 414 -2.52 -6.92 -13.78
C LEU A 414 -3.07 -5.80 -14.71
N GLU A 415 -3.73 -6.15 -15.82
CA GLU A 415 -4.41 -5.18 -16.69
C GLU A 415 -5.72 -4.66 -16.06
N ARG A 416 -6.32 -5.43 -15.15
CA ARG A 416 -7.56 -5.11 -14.42
C ARG A 416 -7.30 -4.31 -13.13
N LEU A 417 -6.07 -3.88 -12.86
CA LEU A 417 -5.72 -3.00 -11.72
C LEU A 417 -6.19 -1.55 -11.97
N THR A 418 -6.79 -0.93 -10.96
CA THR A 418 -7.14 0.49 -10.95
C THR A 418 -5.99 1.31 -10.36
N PHE A 419 -5.40 2.19 -11.16
CA PHE A 419 -4.44 3.19 -10.67
C PHE A 419 -5.16 4.43 -10.16
N LYS A 420 -5.16 4.65 -8.84
CA LYS A 420 -5.83 5.81 -8.22
C LYS A 420 -5.29 7.14 -8.77
N PRO A 421 -6.12 8.01 -9.38
CA PRO A 421 -5.72 9.36 -9.77
C PRO A 421 -5.66 10.34 -8.59
N TYR A 422 -6.43 10.07 -7.52
CA TYR A 422 -6.56 10.97 -6.37
C TYR A 422 -6.15 10.28 -5.06
N PRO A 423 -5.47 10.95 -4.10
CA PRO A 423 -5.00 10.36 -2.83
C PRO A 423 -6.12 10.08 -1.78
N CYS A 424 -7.28 9.62 -2.21
CA CYS A 424 -8.44 9.29 -1.38
C CYS A 424 -9.05 7.94 -1.80
N GLY A 425 -10.05 7.43 -1.08
CA GLY A 425 -10.64 6.12 -1.38
C GLY A 425 -11.45 6.09 -2.70
N SER A 426 -11.32 5.01 -3.48
CA SER A 426 -11.85 4.86 -4.85
C SER A 426 -13.34 5.21 -5.02
N ILE A 427 -14.16 4.95 -3.99
CA ILE A 427 -15.61 5.24 -3.97
C ILE A 427 -15.91 6.72 -4.28
N ALA A 428 -14.99 7.64 -3.97
CA ALA A 428 -15.15 9.07 -4.27
C ALA A 428 -14.71 9.47 -5.69
N HIS A 429 -13.83 8.70 -6.35
CA HIS A 429 -13.18 9.12 -7.60
C HIS A 429 -14.16 9.37 -8.75
N PRO A 430 -15.18 8.51 -9.02
CA PRO A 430 -16.14 8.76 -10.09
C PRO A 430 -16.84 10.12 -10.00
N TYR A 431 -17.19 10.57 -8.79
CA TYR A 431 -17.80 11.88 -8.56
C TYR A 431 -16.79 13.02 -8.79
N MET A 432 -15.51 12.80 -8.44
CA MET A 432 -14.43 13.76 -8.69
C MET A 432 -14.15 13.89 -10.18
N ASP A 433 -14.18 12.78 -10.93
CA ASP A 433 -14.10 12.77 -12.39
C ASP A 433 -15.29 13.53 -13.03
N CYS A 434 -16.51 13.34 -12.51
CA CYS A 434 -17.68 14.15 -12.91
C CYS A 434 -17.48 15.66 -12.65
N ALA A 435 -17.00 16.04 -11.47
CA ALA A 435 -16.76 17.45 -11.13
C ALA A 435 -15.66 18.08 -11.99
N LEU A 436 -14.60 17.32 -12.30
CA LEU A 436 -13.53 17.75 -13.21
C LEU A 436 -14.06 17.96 -14.64
N ARG A 437 -14.89 17.04 -15.14
CA ARG A 437 -15.53 17.16 -16.46
C ARG A 437 -16.45 18.39 -16.53
N LEU A 438 -17.37 18.54 -15.58
CA LEU A 438 -18.29 19.68 -15.49
C LEU A 438 -17.55 21.03 -15.42
N ARG A 439 -16.47 21.10 -14.62
CA ARG A 439 -15.62 22.30 -14.53
C ARG A 439 -15.00 22.67 -15.88
N THR A 440 -14.55 21.66 -16.63
CA THR A 440 -13.74 21.84 -17.85
C THR A 440 -14.64 22.13 -19.05
N ASP A 441 -15.63 21.27 -19.30
CA ASP A 441 -16.51 21.29 -20.47
C ASP A 441 -17.46 22.50 -20.48
N HIS A 442 -17.79 23.04 -19.31
CA HIS A 442 -18.70 24.19 -19.15
C HIS A 442 -18.03 25.42 -18.51
N GLN A 443 -16.70 25.39 -18.34
CA GLN A 443 -15.89 26.51 -17.82
C GLN A 443 -16.41 27.09 -16.50
N ILE A 444 -16.82 26.22 -15.56
CA ILE A 444 -17.53 26.63 -14.34
C ILE A 444 -16.61 27.38 -13.37
N THR A 445 -16.90 28.65 -13.14
CA THR A 445 -16.27 29.47 -12.09
C THR A 445 -16.74 29.02 -10.70
N PRO A 446 -15.83 28.74 -9.74
CA PRO A 446 -16.19 28.26 -8.39
C PRO A 446 -16.99 29.26 -7.55
N GLU A 447 -16.96 30.54 -7.92
CA GLU A 447 -17.72 31.63 -7.29
C GLU A 447 -19.18 31.70 -7.78
N ASP A 448 -19.56 31.01 -8.85
CA ASP A 448 -20.91 31.00 -9.42
C ASP A 448 -21.73 29.74 -9.05
N ILE A 449 -21.10 28.73 -8.46
CA ILE A 449 -21.77 27.53 -7.95
C ILE A 449 -22.67 27.92 -6.77
N VAL A 450 -23.97 27.66 -6.88
CA VAL A 450 -24.95 27.88 -5.80
C VAL A 450 -25.48 26.58 -5.19
N GLU A 451 -25.38 25.46 -5.92
CA GLU A 451 -25.78 24.13 -5.45
C GLU A 451 -25.04 23.04 -6.24
N VAL A 452 -24.64 21.97 -5.56
CA VAL A 452 -24.16 20.73 -6.18
C VAL A 452 -24.94 19.55 -5.59
N ARG A 453 -25.55 18.73 -6.44
CA ARG A 453 -26.37 17.56 -6.07
C ARG A 453 -25.73 16.29 -6.59
N CYS A 454 -25.57 15.30 -5.71
CA CYS A 454 -24.97 14.02 -6.07
C CYS A 454 -25.92 12.87 -5.74
N ARG A 455 -26.11 11.92 -6.67
CA ARG A 455 -26.89 10.71 -6.37
C ARG A 455 -25.99 9.65 -5.79
N THR A 456 -26.43 8.96 -4.74
CA THR A 456 -25.58 8.02 -4.01
C THR A 456 -26.40 6.92 -3.34
N ALA A 457 -25.80 5.73 -3.14
CA ALA A 457 -26.42 4.65 -2.38
C ALA A 457 -26.34 4.89 -0.86
N ALA A 458 -27.13 4.17 -0.06
CA ALA A 458 -27.08 4.27 1.39
C ALA A 458 -25.72 3.81 2.00
N GLY A 459 -25.03 2.84 1.38
CA GLY A 459 -23.80 2.25 1.90
C GLY A 459 -22.61 3.20 2.07
N PRO A 460 -22.30 4.08 1.08
CA PRO A 460 -21.27 5.12 1.23
C PRO A 460 -21.54 6.19 2.29
N LEU A 461 -22.79 6.41 2.73
CA LEU A 461 -23.15 7.58 3.55
C LEU A 461 -22.29 7.75 4.82
N PRO A 462 -22.12 6.73 5.69
CA PRO A 462 -21.38 6.91 6.95
C PRO A 462 -19.87 7.15 6.74
N ARG A 463 -19.35 6.87 5.54
CA ARG A 463 -17.93 7.05 5.20
C ARG A 463 -17.67 8.38 4.51
N LEU A 464 -18.47 8.75 3.50
CA LEU A 464 -18.19 9.89 2.62
C LEU A 464 -19.07 11.13 2.86
N TRP A 465 -20.27 10.95 3.39
CA TRP A 465 -21.31 11.98 3.43
C TRP A 465 -21.69 12.44 4.84
N GLU A 466 -21.68 11.55 5.83
CA GLU A 466 -22.13 11.87 7.20
C GLU A 466 -20.99 11.81 8.25
N PRO A 467 -21.02 12.64 9.31
CA PRO A 467 -21.96 13.74 9.56
C PRO A 467 -21.74 14.92 8.60
N LEU A 468 -22.78 15.37 7.89
CA LEU A 468 -22.63 16.25 6.72
C LEU A 468 -21.90 17.57 7.01
N ALA A 469 -22.15 18.20 8.16
CA ALA A 469 -21.44 19.42 8.57
C ALA A 469 -19.92 19.19 8.73
N ALA A 470 -19.52 18.01 9.24
CA ALA A 470 -18.11 17.62 9.37
C ALA A 470 -17.48 17.20 8.02
N LYS A 471 -18.30 16.94 7.00
CA LYS A 471 -17.83 16.78 5.61
C LYS A 471 -17.69 18.14 4.92
N HIS A 472 -18.65 19.05 5.08
CA HIS A 472 -18.55 20.43 4.57
C HIS A 472 -17.32 21.17 5.11
N ARG A 473 -16.96 20.93 6.38
CA ARG A 473 -15.76 21.51 7.00
C ARG A 473 -14.95 20.44 7.75
N PRO A 474 -14.08 19.69 7.04
CA PRO A 474 -13.27 18.64 7.64
C PRO A 474 -12.37 19.19 8.77
N PRO A 475 -12.28 18.51 9.93
CA PRO A 475 -11.52 19.01 11.07
C PRO A 475 -10.00 18.95 10.89
N ASN A 476 -9.50 18.14 9.95
CA ASN A 476 -8.08 17.94 9.63
C ASN A 476 -7.91 17.31 8.24
N GLY A 477 -6.66 17.27 7.75
CA GLY A 477 -6.28 16.73 6.44
C GLY A 477 -6.63 15.26 6.23
N TYR A 478 -6.59 14.43 7.27
CA TYR A 478 -6.96 13.01 7.17
C TYR A 478 -8.47 12.81 6.98
N ALA A 479 -9.30 13.57 7.71
CA ALA A 479 -10.76 13.52 7.58
C ALA A 479 -11.22 14.00 6.18
N ALA A 480 -10.50 14.94 5.56
CA ALA A 480 -10.79 15.43 4.22
C ALA A 480 -10.67 14.36 3.13
N LYS A 481 -9.80 13.35 3.29
CA LYS A 481 -9.73 12.17 2.39
C LYS A 481 -11.03 11.36 2.34
N PHE A 482 -11.93 11.55 3.31
CA PHE A 482 -13.22 10.89 3.44
C PHE A 482 -14.38 11.89 3.46
N SER A 483 -14.21 13.07 2.85
CA SER A 483 -15.29 14.03 2.63
C SER A 483 -15.53 14.24 1.14
N LEU A 484 -16.61 13.67 0.62
CA LEU A 484 -16.98 13.89 -0.77
C LEU A 484 -17.34 15.37 -1.07
N PRO A 485 -18.09 16.10 -0.21
CA PRO A 485 -18.25 17.55 -0.34
C PRO A 485 -16.95 18.35 -0.48
N TYR A 486 -15.91 18.02 0.32
CA TYR A 486 -14.62 18.68 0.22
C TYR A 486 -13.89 18.30 -1.07
N LEU A 487 -13.84 17.00 -1.41
CA LEU A 487 -13.17 16.50 -2.61
C LEU A 487 -13.73 17.12 -3.90
N LEU A 488 -15.06 17.26 -4.02
CA LEU A 488 -15.67 17.95 -5.17
C LEU A 488 -15.36 19.44 -5.17
N ALA A 489 -15.35 20.08 -4.01
CA ALA A 489 -15.03 21.50 -3.89
C ALA A 489 -13.58 21.82 -4.27
N VAL A 490 -12.60 21.00 -3.85
CA VAL A 490 -11.21 21.13 -4.30
C VAL A 490 -11.15 20.94 -5.82
N MET A 491 -11.86 19.94 -6.37
CA MET A 491 -11.88 19.71 -7.81
C MET A 491 -12.44 20.91 -8.59
N PHE A 492 -13.58 21.48 -8.18
CA PHE A 492 -14.12 22.69 -8.81
C PHE A 492 -13.17 23.88 -8.68
N VAL A 493 -12.60 24.14 -7.50
CA VAL A 493 -11.70 25.29 -7.29
C VAL A 493 -10.39 25.13 -8.07
N ARG A 494 -9.69 24.00 -7.91
CA ARG A 494 -8.29 23.82 -8.34
C ARG A 494 -8.17 23.09 -9.69
N GLY A 495 -9.13 22.24 -10.06
CA GLY A 495 -9.08 21.41 -11.28
C GLY A 495 -8.22 20.15 -11.16
N TRP A 496 -7.72 19.86 -9.96
CA TRP A 496 -6.96 18.66 -9.62
C TRP A 496 -7.01 18.45 -8.10
N VAL A 497 -6.61 17.27 -7.63
CA VAL A 497 -6.46 16.95 -6.20
C VAL A 497 -5.22 16.09 -6.02
N GLY A 498 -4.30 16.49 -5.15
CA GLY A 498 -3.10 15.75 -4.79
C GLY A 498 -2.82 15.76 -3.29
N LEU A 499 -1.58 15.47 -2.90
CA LEU A 499 -1.24 15.25 -1.48
C LEU A 499 -1.29 16.54 -0.64
N GLY A 500 -0.98 17.70 -1.24
CA GLY A 500 -1.00 18.99 -0.56
C GLY A 500 -2.40 19.41 -0.09
N ASP A 501 -3.45 18.97 -0.80
CA ASP A 501 -4.86 19.26 -0.50
C ASP A 501 -5.37 18.56 0.78
N PHE A 502 -4.59 17.62 1.32
CA PHE A 502 -4.87 16.88 2.55
C PHE A 502 -3.95 17.28 3.72
N THR A 503 -3.49 18.54 3.72
CA THR A 503 -2.79 19.15 4.87
C THR A 503 -3.77 19.93 5.75
N ASP A 504 -3.46 20.04 7.05
CA ASP A 504 -4.31 20.72 8.03
C ASP A 504 -4.55 22.21 7.75
N ASP A 505 -3.70 22.84 6.95
CA ASP A 505 -3.90 24.22 6.46
C ASP A 505 -4.65 24.26 5.12
N ALA A 506 -4.44 23.30 4.21
CA ALA A 506 -5.20 23.26 2.95
C ALA A 506 -6.70 23.04 3.16
N VAL A 507 -7.09 22.22 4.16
CA VAL A 507 -8.50 22.01 4.52
C VAL A 507 -9.19 23.24 5.12
N ARG A 508 -8.44 24.32 5.37
CA ARG A 508 -8.94 25.61 5.88
C ARG A 508 -9.13 26.67 4.77
N ASP A 509 -8.92 26.31 3.50
CA ASP A 509 -9.16 27.20 2.36
C ASP A 509 -10.65 27.56 2.25
N GLU A 510 -11.02 28.77 2.68
CA GLU A 510 -12.42 29.22 2.67
C GLU A 510 -13.02 29.31 1.25
N ARG A 511 -12.22 29.36 0.16
CA ARG A 511 -12.78 29.24 -1.21
C ARG A 511 -13.29 27.83 -1.47
N VAL A 512 -12.54 26.82 -1.01
CA VAL A 512 -12.96 25.40 -1.07
C VAL A 512 -14.13 25.16 -0.12
N LEU A 513 -14.04 25.61 1.14
CA LEU A 513 -15.10 25.38 2.13
C LEU A 513 -16.44 26.04 1.74
N ARG A 514 -16.40 27.22 1.11
CA ARG A 514 -17.59 27.88 0.52
C ARG A 514 -18.28 27.00 -0.52
N VAL A 515 -17.52 26.38 -1.43
CA VAL A 515 -18.09 25.46 -2.43
C VAL A 515 -18.56 24.16 -1.77
N ALA A 516 -17.79 23.60 -0.83
CA ALA A 516 -18.14 22.38 -0.11
C ALA A 516 -19.50 22.52 0.61
N ALA A 517 -19.76 23.67 1.22
CA ALA A 517 -21.03 24.00 1.87
C ALA A 517 -22.25 24.02 0.92
N THR A 518 -22.07 24.04 -0.41
CA THR A 518 -23.15 23.92 -1.42
C THR A 518 -23.43 22.46 -1.82
N VAL A 519 -22.56 21.51 -1.49
CA VAL A 519 -22.69 20.10 -1.94
C VAL A 519 -23.67 19.33 -1.06
N ARG A 520 -24.64 18.67 -1.68
CA ARG A 520 -25.62 17.77 -1.06
C ARG A 520 -25.65 16.44 -1.81
N TYR A 521 -26.20 15.43 -1.15
CA TYR A 521 -26.55 14.17 -1.79
C TYR A 521 -28.06 13.94 -1.74
N ASP A 522 -28.53 13.11 -2.67
CA ASP A 522 -29.86 12.53 -2.69
C ASP A 522 -29.67 11.00 -2.82
N LEU A 523 -30.55 10.20 -2.22
CA LEU A 523 -30.47 8.74 -2.32
C LEU A 523 -30.96 8.28 -3.70
N ASP A 524 -30.26 7.30 -4.28
CA ASP A 524 -30.65 6.63 -5.52
C ASP A 524 -30.46 5.12 -5.36
N ASP A 525 -31.57 4.42 -5.11
CA ASP A 525 -31.61 2.98 -4.84
C ASP A 525 -31.34 2.12 -6.10
N THR A 526 -31.13 2.74 -7.27
CA THR A 526 -30.69 2.03 -8.49
C THR A 526 -29.19 1.74 -8.53
N ILE A 527 -28.41 2.31 -7.61
CA ILE A 527 -26.95 2.11 -7.51
C ILE A 527 -26.67 0.84 -6.69
N ASP A 528 -26.24 -0.24 -7.36
CA ASP A 528 -25.90 -1.52 -6.72
C ASP A 528 -24.56 -1.44 -5.97
N TYR A 529 -24.58 -0.83 -4.78
CA TYR A 529 -23.45 -0.80 -3.87
C TYR A 529 -23.43 -2.05 -2.97
N PRO A 530 -22.31 -2.79 -2.83
CA PRO A 530 -20.94 -2.38 -3.17
C PRO A 530 -20.41 -2.87 -4.54
N ARG A 531 -21.25 -3.37 -5.44
CA ARG A 531 -20.83 -3.90 -6.76
C ARG A 531 -20.48 -2.80 -7.77
N GLN A 532 -21.01 -1.60 -7.60
CA GLN A 532 -20.81 -0.45 -8.48
C GLN A 532 -20.36 0.78 -7.69
N PHE A 533 -19.36 1.49 -8.22
CA PHE A 533 -18.97 2.83 -7.76
C PHE A 533 -19.38 3.85 -8.83
N ILE A 534 -20.67 4.20 -8.86
CA ILE A 534 -21.20 5.21 -9.76
C ILE A 534 -21.05 6.59 -9.12
N GLY A 535 -20.50 7.53 -9.89
CA GLY A 535 -20.54 8.96 -9.64
C GLY A 535 -21.63 9.63 -10.45
N HIS A 536 -22.42 10.47 -9.80
CA HIS A 536 -23.36 11.38 -10.45
C HIS A 536 -23.22 12.74 -9.77
N VAL A 537 -23.00 13.79 -10.54
CA VAL A 537 -22.90 15.17 -10.05
C VAL A 537 -23.72 16.08 -10.96
N ALA A 538 -24.64 16.84 -10.38
CA ALA A 538 -25.35 17.94 -11.03
C ALA A 538 -24.98 19.26 -10.34
N VAL A 539 -24.70 20.29 -11.12
CA VAL A 539 -24.31 21.63 -10.65
C VAL A 539 -25.33 22.65 -11.13
N ARG A 540 -25.72 23.57 -10.25
CA ARG A 540 -26.54 24.74 -10.58
C ARG A 540 -25.75 26.02 -10.32
N LEU A 541 -25.78 26.92 -11.30
CA LEU A 541 -25.08 28.21 -11.25
C LEU A 541 -26.01 29.36 -10.84
N ARG A 542 -25.40 30.47 -10.45
CA ARG A 542 -26.05 31.74 -10.06
C ARG A 542 -26.95 32.32 -11.14
N ASP A 543 -26.60 32.13 -12.42
CA ASP A 543 -27.38 32.53 -13.60
C ASP A 543 -28.56 31.58 -13.93
N GLY A 544 -28.75 30.53 -13.12
CA GLY A 544 -29.81 29.54 -13.28
C GLY A 544 -29.45 28.36 -14.18
N ARG A 545 -28.34 28.38 -14.91
CA ARG A 545 -27.88 27.24 -15.73
C ARG A 545 -27.63 26.02 -14.85
N ARG A 546 -27.85 24.84 -15.45
CA ARG A 546 -27.66 23.53 -14.83
C ARG A 546 -26.87 22.64 -15.77
N PHE A 547 -25.97 21.85 -15.19
CA PHE A 547 -25.13 20.89 -15.91
C PHE A 547 -25.03 19.61 -15.07
N GLU A 548 -24.99 18.44 -15.72
CA GLU A 548 -24.88 17.16 -15.02
C GLU A 548 -23.92 16.20 -15.71
N ALA A 549 -23.26 15.36 -14.91
CA ALA A 549 -22.30 14.37 -15.36
C ALA A 549 -22.47 13.08 -14.55
N ARG A 550 -22.37 11.95 -15.27
CA ARG A 550 -22.32 10.59 -14.74
C ARG A 550 -20.98 9.94 -15.10
N GLN A 551 -20.48 9.09 -14.21
CA GLN A 551 -19.27 8.30 -14.38
C GLN A 551 -19.49 6.95 -13.69
N ASP A 552 -19.64 5.88 -14.46
CA ASP A 552 -20.08 4.58 -13.92
C ASP A 552 -18.96 3.72 -13.31
N HIS A 553 -17.71 3.99 -13.67
CA HIS A 553 -16.51 3.25 -13.25
C HIS A 553 -15.40 4.23 -12.85
N PRO A 554 -14.57 3.92 -11.82
CA PRO A 554 -13.49 4.80 -11.37
C PRO A 554 -12.37 4.92 -12.41
N ARG A 555 -11.91 6.14 -12.64
CA ARG A 555 -10.79 6.41 -13.55
C ARG A 555 -9.50 5.79 -13.02
N GLY A 556 -8.71 5.20 -13.91
CA GLY A 556 -7.53 4.37 -13.62
C GLY A 556 -7.74 2.87 -13.81
N GLY A 557 -8.99 2.39 -13.76
CA GLY A 557 -9.36 0.99 -14.04
C GLY A 557 -9.27 0.61 -15.52
N ALA A 558 -9.80 -0.56 -15.88
CA ALA A 558 -9.78 -1.07 -17.25
C ALA A 558 -10.64 -0.25 -18.21
N ASP A 559 -11.78 0.27 -17.76
CA ASP A 559 -12.76 0.98 -18.59
C ASP A 559 -12.34 2.43 -18.90
N PHE A 560 -11.56 3.05 -17.99
CA PHE A 560 -11.10 4.44 -18.09
C PHE A 560 -9.63 4.56 -17.62
N PRO A 561 -8.66 3.90 -18.28
CA PRO A 561 -7.28 3.80 -17.79
C PRO A 561 -6.58 5.15 -17.77
N LEU A 562 -5.75 5.39 -16.75
CA LEU A 562 -4.80 6.51 -16.77
C LEU A 562 -3.75 6.29 -17.84
N THR A 563 -3.42 7.35 -18.58
CA THR A 563 -2.38 7.32 -19.61
C THR A 563 -0.98 7.22 -18.99
N PRO A 564 0.03 6.71 -19.72
CA PRO A 564 1.43 6.76 -19.27
C PRO A 564 1.91 8.18 -18.93
N ALA A 565 1.39 9.20 -19.63
CA ALA A 565 1.70 10.60 -19.36
C ALA A 565 1.18 11.06 -17.98
N GLU A 566 -0.03 10.66 -17.60
CA GLU A 566 -0.62 10.97 -16.29
C GLU A 566 0.06 10.21 -15.15
N LEU A 567 0.43 8.94 -15.37
CA LEU A 567 1.17 8.17 -14.36
C LEU A 567 2.59 8.73 -14.17
N ASN A 568 3.26 9.16 -15.25
CA ASN A 568 4.50 9.92 -15.16
C ASN A 568 4.31 11.27 -14.44
N ALA A 569 3.16 11.94 -14.58
CA ALA A 569 2.86 13.18 -13.86
C ALA A 569 2.57 12.93 -12.36
N LYS A 570 1.80 11.90 -12.02
CA LYS A 570 1.57 11.43 -10.64
C LYS A 570 2.89 11.06 -9.97
N PHE A 571 3.76 10.32 -10.66
CA PHE A 571 5.10 10.00 -10.17
C PHE A 571 5.92 11.27 -9.90
N ARG A 572 5.99 12.21 -10.85
CA ARG A 572 6.71 13.48 -10.64
C ARG A 572 6.19 14.27 -9.45
N GLY A 573 4.87 14.41 -9.32
CA GLY A 573 4.24 15.07 -8.18
C GLY A 573 4.63 14.43 -6.85
N ASN A 574 4.51 13.11 -6.76
CA ASN A 574 4.84 12.34 -5.55
C ASN A 574 6.35 12.37 -5.21
N ALA A 575 7.21 12.10 -6.19
CA ALA A 575 8.66 12.03 -6.00
C ALA A 575 9.29 13.38 -5.66
N SER A 576 8.73 14.50 -6.16
CA SER A 576 9.21 15.86 -5.90
C SER A 576 9.25 16.25 -4.41
N LEU A 577 8.51 15.53 -3.57
CA LEU A 577 8.52 15.72 -2.12
C LEU A 577 9.90 15.38 -1.51
N MET A 578 10.64 14.43 -2.09
CA MET A 578 12.00 14.06 -1.67
C MET A 578 13.09 14.40 -2.70
N LEU A 579 12.86 14.11 -3.98
CA LEU A 579 13.89 14.11 -5.00
C LEU A 579 13.93 15.42 -5.80
N PRO A 580 15.08 15.78 -6.41
CA PRO A 580 15.13 16.83 -7.42
C PRO A 580 14.53 16.33 -8.76
N PRO A 581 14.12 17.23 -9.68
CA PRO A 581 13.56 16.84 -10.98
C PRO A 581 14.45 15.90 -11.80
N ALA A 582 15.77 16.14 -11.85
CA ALA A 582 16.71 15.31 -12.61
C ALA A 582 16.75 13.84 -12.13
N ALA A 583 16.75 13.59 -10.82
CA ALA A 583 16.69 12.23 -10.27
C ALA A 583 15.31 11.58 -10.51
N THR A 584 14.26 12.41 -10.52
CA THR A 584 12.89 11.98 -10.80
C THR A 584 12.74 11.53 -12.26
N ASP A 585 13.23 12.32 -13.21
CA ASP A 585 13.22 11.95 -14.63
C ASP A 585 14.16 10.76 -14.94
N GLN A 586 15.29 10.63 -14.22
CA GLN A 586 16.12 9.43 -14.29
C GLN A 586 15.36 8.18 -13.86
N ILE A 587 14.62 8.19 -12.73
CA ILE A 587 13.84 7.02 -12.29
C ILE A 587 12.76 6.64 -13.33
N ILE A 588 12.12 7.61 -13.99
CA ILE A 588 11.19 7.34 -15.09
C ILE A 588 11.91 6.60 -16.24
N ALA A 589 13.11 7.02 -16.61
CA ALA A 589 13.91 6.37 -17.65
C ALA A 589 14.40 4.96 -17.23
N GLU A 590 14.87 4.79 -15.99
CA GLU A 590 15.29 3.50 -15.42
C GLU A 590 14.13 2.49 -15.41
N VAL A 591 12.94 2.90 -14.95
CA VAL A 591 11.75 2.03 -14.92
C VAL A 591 11.23 1.73 -16.33
N GLY A 592 11.28 2.70 -17.24
CA GLY A 592 10.97 2.48 -18.66
C GLY A 592 11.93 1.51 -19.36
N GLY A 593 13.20 1.49 -18.95
CA GLY A 593 14.23 0.57 -19.44
C GLY A 593 14.32 -0.76 -18.69
N LEU A 594 13.53 -0.98 -17.63
CA LEU A 594 13.75 -2.03 -16.63
C LEU A 594 13.83 -3.45 -17.23
N ALA A 595 13.02 -3.76 -18.25
CA ALA A 595 13.05 -5.06 -18.92
C ALA A 595 14.40 -5.37 -19.61
N GLY A 596 15.14 -4.35 -20.04
CA GLY A 596 16.49 -4.47 -20.61
C GLY A 596 17.62 -4.31 -19.58
N ALA A 597 17.32 -3.96 -18.33
CA ALA A 597 18.33 -3.66 -17.33
C ALA A 597 19.03 -4.95 -16.86
N ALA A 598 20.34 -5.07 -17.13
CA ALA A 598 21.14 -6.20 -16.67
C ALA A 598 21.26 -6.29 -15.13
N ARG A 599 21.07 -5.16 -14.43
CA ARG A 599 21.14 -4.99 -12.98
C ARG A 599 20.26 -3.83 -12.51
N LEU A 600 19.94 -3.76 -11.22
CA LEU A 600 19.09 -2.71 -10.64
C LEU A 600 19.85 -1.60 -9.88
N ASP A 601 21.19 -1.62 -9.78
CA ASP A 601 21.93 -0.75 -8.85
C ASP A 601 21.74 0.76 -9.08
N ALA A 602 21.50 1.17 -10.33
CA ALA A 602 21.27 2.58 -10.68
C ALA A 602 19.90 3.08 -10.17
N LEU A 603 18.80 2.44 -10.59
CA LEU A 603 17.45 2.63 -10.04
C LEU A 603 17.43 2.61 -8.50
N MET A 604 17.99 1.57 -7.86
CA MET A 604 17.96 1.46 -6.40
C MET A 604 18.86 2.50 -5.71
N GLY A 605 19.96 2.93 -6.36
CA GLY A 605 20.79 4.03 -5.88
C GLY A 605 20.02 5.36 -5.78
N GLN A 606 19.23 5.71 -6.80
CA GLN A 606 18.40 6.94 -6.78
C GLN A 606 17.36 6.94 -5.64
N LEU A 607 16.90 5.76 -5.19
CA LEU A 607 15.86 5.62 -4.18
C LEU A 607 16.36 5.77 -2.73
N GLN A 608 17.66 5.79 -2.47
CA GLN A 608 18.20 5.87 -1.09
C GLN A 608 17.95 7.22 -0.41
N GLY A 609 17.80 8.31 -1.18
CA GLY A 609 17.23 9.57 -0.72
C GLY A 609 18.17 10.59 -0.06
N GLU A 610 19.49 10.38 -0.08
CA GLU A 610 20.48 11.27 0.57
C GLU A 610 20.65 12.66 -0.10
N HIS A 611 19.84 13.01 -1.10
CA HIS A 611 20.01 14.19 -1.96
C HIS A 611 19.39 15.50 -1.42
N ARG A 612 19.22 15.64 -0.11
CA ARG A 612 18.88 16.93 0.54
C ARG A 612 19.67 17.14 1.83
N ALA A 613 20.80 17.82 1.69
CA ALA A 613 21.52 18.54 2.74
C ALA A 613 21.22 20.05 2.64
#